data_AF-A0A3C0N7L9-F1
#
_entry.id   AF-A0A3C0N7L9-F1
#
_cell.length_a   1.000
_cell.length_b   1.000
_cell.length_c   1.000
_cell.angle_alpha   90.00
_cell.angle_beta   90.00
_cell.angle_gamma   90.00
#
_symmetry.space_group_name_H-M   'P 1'
#
loop_
_entity.id
_entity.type
_entity.pdbx_description
1 polymer ?
#
loop_
_entity_poly.entity_id
_entity_poly.type
_entity_poly.pdbx_seq_one_letter_code
_entity_poly.pdbx_strand_id
1 'polypeptide(L)' 'EVDQMRERVSLGELRKRVQTAPAPRDFKKALQSGKTRPALIAEVKKASPSKGVICTDFDPVAIA' A
#
# COMPACT_ATOMS: atom_id res chain seq x y z
N GLU A 1 18.12 5.78 -2.09
CA GLU A 1 16.97 5.69 -1.17
C GLU A 1 17.10 4.55 -0.15
N VAL A 2 17.23 3.28 -0.57
CA VAL A 2 17.28 2.14 0.37
C VAL A 2 18.40 2.27 1.40
N ASP A 3 19.63 2.59 1.00
CA ASP A 3 20.75 2.73 1.93
C ASP A 3 20.55 3.90 2.91
N GLN A 4 20.04 5.04 2.42
CA GLN A 4 19.69 6.19 3.26
C GLN A 4 18.57 5.87 4.27
N MET A 5 17.61 5.01 3.90
CA MET A 5 16.53 4.62 4.82
C MET A 5 17.01 3.63 5.87
N ARG A 6 17.99 2.77 5.54
CA ARG A 6 18.64 1.87 6.50
C ARG A 6 19.42 2.61 7.58
N GLU A 7 19.94 3.80 7.28
CA GLU A 7 20.57 4.69 8.26
C GLU A 7 19.56 5.25 9.27
N ARG A 8 18.32 5.53 8.84
CA ARG A 8 17.25 6.08 9.70
C ARG A 8 16.56 5.01 10.54
N VAL A 9 16.32 3.84 9.95
CA VAL A 9 15.69 2.69 10.60
C VAL A 9 16.49 1.45 10.25
N SER A 10 17.23 0.94 11.23
CA SER A 10 18.00 -0.29 11.05
C SER A 10 17.07 -1.47 10.76
N LEU A 11 17.62 -2.50 10.09
CA LEU A 11 16.87 -3.73 9.83
C LEU A 11 16.38 -4.41 11.12
N GLY A 12 17.17 -4.36 12.19
CA GLY A 12 16.80 -4.92 13.49
C GLY A 12 15.61 -4.20 14.11
N GLU A 13 15.57 -2.87 14.01
CA GLU A 13 14.45 -2.06 14.47
C GLU A 13 13.19 -2.29 13.62
N LEU A 14 13.33 -2.36 12.29
CA LEU A 14 12.22 -2.67 11.39
C LEU A 14 11.59 -4.03 11.71
N ARG A 15 12.41 -5.06 12.01
CA ARG A 15 11.92 -6.38 12.43
C ARG A 15 11.07 -6.30 13.70
N LYS A 16 11.49 -5.53 14.71
CA LYS A 16 10.73 -5.34 15.95
C LYS A 16 9.37 -4.68 15.68
N ARG A 17 9.33 -3.66 14.82
CA ARG A 17 8.06 -2.99 14.44
C ARG A 17 7.09 -3.92 13.72
N VAL A 18 7.60 -4.78 12.85
CA VAL A 18 6.75 -5.75 12.13
C VAL A 18 6.16 -6.81 13.08
N GLN A 19 6.87 -7.18 14.15
CA GLN A 19 6.35 -8.14 15.14
C GLN A 19 5.11 -7.64 15.88
N THR A 20 4.96 -6.33 16.07
CA THR A 20 3.81 -5.71 16.73
C THR A 20 2.75 -5.18 15.77
N ALA A 21 2.97 -5.32 14.45
CA ALA A 21 2.02 -4.90 13.45
C ALA A 21 0.76 -5.81 13.45
N PRO A 22 -0.42 -5.30 13.06
CA PRO A 22 -1.60 -6.12 12.86
C PRO A 22 -1.35 -7.27 11.87
N ALA A 23 -2.06 -8.39 12.05
CA ALA A 23 -1.98 -9.50 11.13
C ALA A 23 -2.33 -9.06 9.68
N PRO A 24 -1.57 -9.49 8.67
CA PRO A 24 -1.88 -9.16 7.28
C PRO A 24 -3.28 -9.63 6.88
N ARG A 25 -3.98 -8.83 6.07
CA ARG A 25 -5.20 -9.28 5.40
C ARG A 25 -4.83 -10.25 4.27
N ASP A 26 -5.63 -11.30 4.09
CA ASP A 26 -5.39 -12.29 3.04
C ASP A 26 -5.78 -11.74 1.65
N PHE A 27 -4.83 -11.06 1.01
CA PHE A 27 -4.99 -10.41 -0.28
C PHE A 27 -5.36 -11.42 -1.39
N LYS A 28 -4.72 -12.59 -1.40
CA LYS A 28 -4.96 -13.62 -2.42
C LYS A 28 -6.37 -14.19 -2.30
N LYS A 29 -6.80 -14.53 -1.09
CA LYS A 29 -8.15 -15.05 -0.86
C LYS A 29 -9.23 -14.03 -1.20
N ALA A 30 -8.99 -12.74 -0.95
CA ALA A 30 -9.90 -11.67 -1.34
C ALA A 30 -10.12 -11.61 -2.86
N LEU A 31 -9.09 -11.89 -3.66
CA LEU A 31 -9.23 -11.96 -5.12
C LEU A 31 -9.90 -13.26 -5.60
N GLN A 32 -9.60 -14.39 -4.96
CA GLN A 32 -10.11 -15.70 -5.38
C GLN A 32 -11.56 -15.96 -4.95
N SER A 33 -11.96 -15.45 -3.80
CA SER A 33 -13.22 -15.79 -3.12
C SER A 33 -13.92 -14.59 -2.49
N GLY A 34 -13.53 -13.37 -2.88
CA GLY A 34 -14.15 -12.14 -2.42
C GLY A 34 -15.62 -12.03 -2.82
N LYS A 35 -16.33 -11.14 -2.12
CA LYS A 35 -17.75 -10.87 -2.35
C LYS A 35 -18.00 -10.10 -3.65
N THR A 36 -17.03 -9.31 -4.11
CA THR A 36 -17.14 -8.47 -5.31
C THR A 36 -16.84 -9.28 -6.57
N ARG A 37 -17.66 -9.09 -7.61
CA ARG A 37 -17.48 -9.70 -8.94
C ARG A 37 -17.68 -8.62 -10.02
N PRO A 38 -16.65 -8.30 -10.82
CA PRO A 38 -15.29 -8.87 -10.76
C PRO A 38 -14.57 -8.52 -9.46
N ALA A 39 -13.60 -9.36 -9.06
CA ALA A 39 -12.67 -9.00 -8.00
C ALA A 39 -11.74 -7.91 -8.54
N LEU A 40 -11.76 -6.74 -7.90
CA LEU A 40 -11.07 -5.54 -8.36
C LEU A 40 -9.96 -5.16 -7.37
N ILE A 41 -8.75 -4.92 -7.89
CA ILE A 41 -7.70 -4.20 -7.18
C ILE A 41 -7.85 -2.73 -7.60
N ALA A 42 -8.45 -1.91 -6.74
CA ALA A 42 -8.56 -0.48 -6.97
C ALA A 42 -7.25 0.20 -6.55
N GLU A 43 -6.57 0.83 -7.51
CA GLU A 43 -5.34 1.60 -7.24
C GLU A 43 -5.69 3.05 -6.87
N VAL A 44 -5.27 3.48 -5.68
CA VAL A 44 -5.36 4.88 -5.24
C VAL A 44 -4.15 5.65 -5.79
N LYS A 45 -4.35 6.50 -6.81
CA LYS A 45 -3.26 7.13 -7.57
C LYS A 45 -3.41 8.63 -7.76
N LYS A 46 -2.40 9.40 -7.30
CA LYS A 46 -2.35 10.86 -7.48
C LYS A 46 -1.87 11.29 -8.86
N ALA A 47 -0.80 10.67 -9.36
CA ALA A 47 -0.13 11.08 -10.61
C ALA A 47 0.62 9.90 -11.25
N SER A 48 1.01 10.03 -12.52
CA SER A 48 1.97 9.15 -13.18
C SER A 48 2.92 9.93 -14.10
N PRO A 49 4.14 9.43 -14.38
CA PRO A 49 5.04 10.08 -15.34
C PRO A 49 4.41 10.27 -16.73
N SER A 50 3.58 9.32 -17.16
CA SER A 50 2.94 9.33 -18.48
C SER A 50 1.70 10.22 -18.59
N LYS A 51 0.99 10.47 -17.48
CA LYS A 51 -0.29 11.20 -17.48
C LYS A 51 -0.29 12.46 -16.61
N GLY A 52 0.83 12.79 -15.98
CA GLY A 52 0.91 13.91 -15.04
C GLY A 52 0.00 13.67 -13.82
N VAL A 53 -0.60 14.74 -13.31
CA VAL A 53 -1.54 14.67 -12.19
C VAL A 53 -2.87 14.07 -12.66
N ILE A 54 -3.31 13.00 -11.98
CA ILE A 54 -4.54 12.25 -12.28
C ILE A 54 -5.66 12.69 -11.33
N CYS A 55 -5.33 12.98 -10.08
CA CYS A 55 -6.27 13.45 -9.06
C CYS A 55 -5.65 14.67 -8.36
N THR A 56 -6.24 15.84 -8.58
CA THR A 56 -5.79 17.12 -8.00
C THR A 56 -6.10 17.18 -6.51
N ASP A 57 -7.33 16.83 -6.13
CA ASP A 57 -7.83 16.80 -4.75
C ASP A 57 -7.67 15.39 -4.17
N PHE A 58 -6.43 15.04 -3.85
CA PHE A 58 -6.05 13.69 -3.49
C PHE A 58 -6.16 13.43 -1.97
N ASP A 59 -7.28 12.84 -1.55
CA ASP A 59 -7.46 12.25 -0.22
C ASP A 59 -7.46 10.72 -0.29
N PRO A 60 -6.37 10.04 0.09
CA PRO A 60 -6.27 8.58 -0.02
C PRO A 60 -7.22 7.82 0.92
N VAL A 61 -7.68 8.44 2.02
CA VAL A 61 -8.62 7.81 2.95
C VAL A 61 -10.03 7.89 2.38
N ALA A 62 -10.42 9.02 1.80
CA ALA A 62 -11.72 9.16 1.14
C ALA A 62 -11.84 8.32 -0.14
N ILE A 63 -10.72 8.01 -0.80
CA ILE A 63 -10.69 7.18 -2.02
C ILE A 63 -10.75 5.67 -1.69
N ALA A 64 -10.34 5.25 -0.48
CA ALA A 64 -10.24 3.84 -0.07
C ALA A 64 -11.57 3.25 0.44
#